data_AF-A0A9D8WV74-F1
#
_entry.id   AF-A0A9D8WV74-F1
#
_cell.length_a   1.000
_cell.length_b   1.000
_cell.length_c   1.000
_cell.angle_alpha   90.00
_cell.angle_beta   90.00
_cell.angle_gamma   90.00
#
_symmetry.space_group_name_H-M   'P 1'
#
loop_
_entity.id
_entity.type
_entity.pdbx_description
1 polymer ?
#
loop_
_entity_poly.entity_id
_entity_poly.type
_entity_poly.pdbx_seq_one_letter_code
_entity_poly.pdbx_strand_id
1 'polypeptide(L)'
;PGVPDVLSAESVAQMKNITRKGDYALGWARYNAGSGSLVRTGSMSGTCAYIDLREKGISFVFLTNTSHYKGATFTNSIGRMIRDAMTRVKEWPSDRDMFVEVPHQSADSILMSGVNDIS
;
A
#
# COMPACT_ATOMS: atom_id res chain seq x y z
N PRO A 1 -3.61 -17.35 12.06
CA PRO A 1 -2.21 -17.46 11.56
C PRO A 1 -2.20 -18.17 10.19
N GLY A 2 -2.21 -17.41 9.09
CA GLY A 2 -2.92 -17.87 7.88
C GLY A 2 -2.11 -18.20 6.63
N VAL A 3 -1.04 -17.47 6.32
CA VAL A 3 -0.32 -17.64 5.05
C VAL A 3 1.17 -17.45 5.29
N PRO A 4 2.05 -18.39 4.89
CA PRO A 4 3.48 -18.20 4.97
C PRO A 4 3.92 -17.05 4.05
N ASP A 5 4.89 -16.25 4.50
CA ASP A 5 5.44 -15.17 3.70
C ASP A 5 6.00 -15.70 2.37
N VAL A 6 5.70 -14.99 1.28
CA VAL A 6 6.12 -15.37 -0.08
C VAL A 6 7.64 -15.28 -0.25
N LEU A 7 8.31 -14.45 0.56
CA LEU A 7 9.73 -14.20 0.48
C LEU A 7 10.44 -14.67 1.75
N SER A 8 11.59 -15.31 1.59
CA SER A 8 12.47 -15.63 2.71
C SER A 8 13.12 -14.35 3.26
N ALA A 9 13.53 -14.37 4.53
CA ALA A 9 14.25 -13.25 5.14
C ALA A 9 15.54 -12.91 4.40
N GLU A 10 16.24 -13.91 3.84
CA GLU A 10 17.43 -13.71 3.00
C GLU A 10 17.09 -12.98 1.71
N SER A 11 16.01 -13.36 1.02
CA SER A 11 15.56 -12.65 -0.19
C SER A 11 15.19 -11.20 0.12
N VAL A 12 14.53 -10.94 1.25
CA VAL A 12 14.24 -9.56 1.69
C VAL A 12 15.52 -8.77 1.95
N ALA A 13 16.53 -9.39 2.57
CA ALA A 13 17.83 -8.74 2.78
C ALA A 13 18.53 -8.43 1.44
N GLN A 14 18.47 -9.34 0.47
CA GLN A 14 18.98 -9.12 -0.88
C GLN A 14 18.24 -7.99 -1.60
N MET A 15 16.91 -7.89 -1.46
CA MET A 15 16.13 -6.77 -2.03
C MET A 15 16.55 -5.41 -1.48
N LYS A 16 17.00 -5.36 -0.21
CA LYS A 16 17.48 -4.14 0.48
C LYS A 16 18.96 -3.85 0.23
N ASN A 17 19.72 -4.78 -0.35
CA ASN A 17 21.17 -4.66 -0.46
C ASN A 17 21.61 -3.65 -1.54
N ILE A 18 21.63 -2.37 -1.17
CA ILE A 18 22.18 -1.28 -1.99
C ILE A 18 23.65 -1.09 -1.59
N THR A 19 24.57 -1.58 -2.43
CA THR A 19 26.01 -1.59 -2.13
C THR A 19 26.70 -0.31 -2.62
N ARG A 20 26.22 0.29 -3.72
CA ARG A 20 26.78 1.52 -4.31
C ARG A 20 25.70 2.58 -4.52
N LYS A 21 26.13 3.84 -4.53
CA LYS A 21 25.27 4.98 -4.89
C LYS A 21 24.84 4.83 -6.34
N GLY A 22 23.55 4.59 -6.58
CA GLY A 22 22.97 4.33 -7.91
C GLY A 22 22.47 2.91 -8.11
N ASP A 23 22.76 1.97 -7.19
CA ASP A 23 22.14 0.66 -7.20
C ASP A 23 20.65 0.78 -6.86
N TYR A 24 19.82 0.00 -7.55
CA TYR A 24 18.39 -0.09 -7.29
C TYR A 24 18.12 -1.27 -6.36
N ALA A 25 17.22 -1.05 -5.41
CA ALA A 25 16.65 -2.14 -4.63
C ALA A 25 15.92 -3.10 -5.57
N LEU A 26 16.22 -4.40 -5.50
CA LEU A 26 15.64 -5.38 -6.42
C LEU A 26 14.12 -5.41 -6.25
N GLY A 27 13.38 -5.23 -7.36
CA GLY A 27 11.92 -5.18 -7.34
C GLY A 27 11.32 -3.88 -6.79
N TRP A 28 12.13 -2.93 -6.30
CA TRP A 28 11.69 -1.65 -5.75
C TRP A 28 12.24 -0.47 -6.55
N ALA A 29 11.57 0.67 -6.50
CA ALA A 29 12.08 1.88 -7.14
C ALA A 29 13.21 2.50 -6.30
N ARG A 30 13.13 2.38 -4.97
CA ARG A 30 14.09 2.93 -4.02
C ARG A 30 14.00 2.24 -2.66
N TYR A 31 15.11 2.21 -1.94
CA TYR A 31 15.17 1.90 -0.51
C TYR A 31 15.63 3.16 0.25
N ASN A 32 14.96 3.48 1.35
CA ASN A 32 15.28 4.61 2.21
C ASN A 32 15.92 4.11 3.51
N ALA A 33 17.25 4.12 3.55
CA ALA A 33 18.01 3.65 4.71
C ALA A 33 17.68 4.39 6.03
N GLY A 34 17.26 5.66 5.97
CA GLY A 34 16.91 6.45 7.17
C GLY A 34 15.57 6.06 7.80
N SER A 35 14.67 5.43 7.04
CA SER A 35 13.35 4.98 7.52
C SER A 35 13.14 3.46 7.41
N GLY A 36 14.13 2.73 6.87
CA GLY A 36 14.02 1.31 6.55
C GLY A 36 13.00 1.00 5.44
N SER A 37 12.48 2.01 4.74
CA SER A 37 11.32 1.84 3.87
C SER A 37 11.67 1.48 2.43
N LEU A 38 10.87 0.59 1.84
CA LEU A 38 10.95 0.16 0.45
C LEU A 38 9.80 0.79 -0.33
N VAL A 39 10.12 1.48 -1.44
CA VAL A 39 9.11 2.23 -2.19
C VAL A 39 9.03 1.76 -3.63
N ARG A 40 7.80 1.59 -4.12
CA ARG A 40 7.47 1.33 -5.52
C ARG A 40 6.57 2.44 -6.03
N THR A 41 6.78 2.83 -7.28
CA THR A 41 5.93 3.78 -8.00
C THR A 41 5.53 3.19 -9.34
N GLY A 42 4.29 3.40 -9.75
CA GLY A 42 3.78 3.01 -11.05
C GLY A 42 2.92 4.12 -11.64
N SER A 43 3.02 4.31 -12.93
CA SER A 43 2.16 5.22 -13.68
C SER A 43 1.71 4.52 -14.95
N MET A 44 0.40 4.50 -15.19
CA MET A 44 -0.24 4.05 -16.43
C MET A 44 -1.16 5.17 -16.91
N SER A 45 -1.61 5.15 -18.17
CA SER A 45 -2.58 6.15 -18.66
C SER A 45 -3.78 6.23 -17.71
N GLY A 46 -4.04 7.42 -17.17
CA GLY A 46 -5.07 7.64 -16.18
C GLY A 46 -4.74 7.17 -14.77
N THR A 47 -3.74 6.31 -14.52
CA THR A 47 -3.54 5.70 -13.18
C THR A 47 -2.18 6.03 -12.57
N CYS A 48 -2.16 6.32 -11.27
CA CYS A 48 -0.94 6.45 -10.49
C CYS A 48 -0.99 5.56 -9.25
N ALA A 49 0.11 4.85 -8.99
CA ALA A 49 0.31 3.98 -7.85
C ALA A 49 1.57 4.37 -7.09
N TYR A 50 1.46 4.43 -5.76
CA TYR A 50 2.55 4.64 -4.83
C TYR A 50 2.46 3.62 -3.70
N ILE A 51 3.55 2.91 -3.44
CA ILE A 51 3.66 1.93 -2.35
C ILE A 51 4.84 2.30 -1.47
N ASP A 52 4.65 2.36 -0.16
CA ASP A 52 5.69 2.56 0.85
C ASP A 52 5.56 1.49 1.93
N LEU A 53 6.39 0.45 1.82
CA LEU A 53 6.51 -0.63 2.78
C LEU A 53 7.48 -0.19 3.88
N ARG A 54 6.99 -0.07 5.11
CA ARG A 54 7.81 0.35 6.26
C ARG A 54 8.09 -0.82 7.19
N GLU A 55 9.15 -0.66 7.96
CA GLU A 55 9.45 -1.58 9.05
C GLU A 55 8.35 -1.47 10.13
N LYS A 56 8.08 -2.58 10.84
CA LYS A 56 7.06 -2.70 11.91
C LYS A 56 5.61 -2.85 11.43
N GLY A 57 5.40 -3.39 10.23
CA GLY A 57 4.10 -3.96 9.84
C GLY A 57 3.08 -2.97 9.25
N ILE A 58 3.48 -1.72 8.99
CA ILE A 58 2.59 -0.74 8.34
C ILE A 58 3.07 -0.52 6.90
N SER A 59 2.17 -0.73 5.95
CA SER A 59 2.41 -0.49 4.53
C SER A 59 1.38 0.49 3.98
N PHE A 60 1.83 1.46 3.18
CA PHE A 60 0.95 2.41 2.52
C PHE A 60 0.84 2.08 1.04
N VAL A 61 -0.40 2.00 0.57
CA VAL A 61 -0.72 1.93 -0.85
C VAL A 61 -1.61 3.11 -1.17
N PHE A 62 -1.19 3.93 -2.12
CA PHE A 62 -2.02 4.98 -2.70
C PHE A 62 -2.23 4.65 -4.17
N LEU A 63 -3.49 4.53 -4.56
CA LEU A 63 -3.91 4.24 -5.92
C LEU A 63 -4.94 5.29 -6.34
N THR A 64 -4.73 5.89 -7.50
CA THR A 64 -5.67 6.86 -8.07
C THR A 64 -5.81 6.66 -9.57
N ASN A 65 -7.01 6.85 -10.08
CA ASN A 65 -7.36 6.92 -11.51
C ASN A 65 -7.22 8.35 -12.07
N THR A 66 -6.38 9.17 -11.44
CA THR A 66 -5.95 10.46 -12.00
C THR A 66 -4.45 10.43 -12.28
N SER A 67 -4.06 10.40 -13.56
CA SER A 67 -2.67 10.61 -13.99
C SER A 67 -2.47 12.06 -14.39
N HIS A 68 -1.53 12.76 -13.77
CA HIS A 68 -1.11 14.08 -14.25
C HIS A 68 0.01 13.95 -15.29
N TYR A 69 0.01 14.85 -16.28
CA TYR A 69 1.08 15.01 -17.29
C TYR A 69 2.44 15.46 -16.69
N LYS A 70 2.60 15.51 -15.36
CA LYS A 70 3.80 15.97 -14.63
C LYS A 70 4.81 14.87 -14.28
N GLY A 71 4.64 13.66 -14.84
CA GLY A 71 5.58 12.55 -14.68
C GLY A 71 5.82 12.16 -13.20
N ALA A 72 7.09 11.90 -12.85
CA ALA A 72 7.51 11.44 -11.52
C ALA A 72 7.23 12.44 -10.37
N THR A 73 6.93 13.70 -10.68
CA THR A 73 6.69 14.75 -9.68
C THR A 73 5.44 14.48 -8.84
N PHE A 74 4.38 13.96 -9.47
CA PHE A 74 3.12 13.69 -8.79
C PHE A 74 3.28 12.59 -7.72
N THR A 75 3.96 11.50 -8.07
CA THR A 75 4.23 10.37 -7.18
C THR A 75 5.16 10.77 -6.03
N ASN A 76 6.08 11.71 -6.25
CA ASN A 76 6.90 12.28 -5.18
C ASN A 76 6.08 13.16 -4.21
N SER A 77 5.15 13.96 -4.72
CA SER A 77 4.23 14.74 -3.88
C SER A 77 3.35 13.84 -3.02
N ILE A 78 2.83 12.75 -3.57
CA ILE A 78 2.09 11.73 -2.81
C ILE A 78 2.97 11.14 -1.70
N GLY A 79 4.20 10.73 -2.04
CA GLY A 79 5.12 10.18 -1.04
C GLY A 79 5.47 11.17 0.07
N ARG A 80 5.55 12.48 -0.23
CA ARG A 80 5.72 13.51 0.79
C ARG A 80 4.48 13.66 1.66
N MET A 81 3.30 13.77 1.04
CA MET A 81 2.02 13.85 1.75
C MET A 81 1.82 12.68 2.72
N ILE A 82 2.09 11.45 2.26
CA ILE A 82 1.99 10.24 3.11
C ILE A 82 3.00 10.32 4.26
N ARG A 83 4.26 10.71 4.02
CA ARG A 83 5.22 10.92 5.12
C ARG A 83 4.74 11.94 6.13
N ASP A 84 4.23 13.07 5.67
CA ASP A 84 3.79 14.17 6.54
C ASP A 84 2.52 13.80 7.32
N ALA A 85 1.61 13.03 6.73
CA ALA A 85 0.47 12.47 7.45
C ALA A 85 0.93 11.50 8.54
N MET A 86 1.91 10.66 8.22
CA MET A 86 2.41 9.63 9.12
C MET A 86 3.18 10.16 10.33
N THR A 87 3.86 11.30 10.21
CA THR A 87 4.50 11.94 11.37
C THR A 87 3.47 12.56 12.32
N ARG A 88 2.23 12.76 11.87
CA ARG A 88 1.14 13.35 12.67
C ARG A 88 0.27 12.30 13.37
N VAL A 89 0.26 11.06 12.89
CA VAL A 89 -0.46 9.95 13.55
C VAL A 89 0.32 9.54 14.81
N LYS A 90 -0.19 9.94 15.98
CA LYS A 90 0.41 9.60 17.28
C LYS A 90 0.00 8.22 17.77
N GLU A 91 -1.26 7.87 17.56
CA GLU A 91 -1.85 6.62 18.00
C GLU A 91 -2.73 6.07 16.87
N TRP A 92 -2.58 4.78 16.60
CA TRP A 92 -3.46 4.07 15.68
C TRP A 92 -4.70 3.59 16.46
N PRO A 93 -5.89 3.56 15.82
CA PRO A 93 -7.07 2.98 16.44
C PRO A 93 -6.77 1.53 16.87
N SER A 94 -6.79 1.28 18.18
CA SER A 94 -6.54 -0.05 18.77
C SER A 94 -7.85 -0.80 19.06
N ASP A 95 -8.96 -0.09 18.97
CA ASP A 95 -10.32 -0.53 19.29
C ASP A 95 -10.98 -1.34 18.16
N ARG A 96 -10.46 -1.21 16.94
CA ARG A 96 -10.96 -1.95 15.77
C ARG A 96 -9.86 -2.22 14.76
N ASP A 97 -9.89 -3.43 14.22
CA ASP A 97 -9.11 -3.75 13.04
C ASP A 97 -9.76 -3.07 11.82
N MET A 98 -9.03 -2.17 11.16
CA MET A 98 -9.51 -1.46 9.97
C MET A 98 -9.28 -2.24 8.66
N PHE A 99 -8.72 -3.45 8.75
CA PHE A 99 -8.36 -4.29 7.60
C PHE A 99 -9.16 -5.59 7.55
N VAL A 100 -10.22 -5.72 8.35
CA VAL A 100 -11.14 -6.84 8.26
C VAL A 100 -11.89 -6.75 6.94
N GLU A 101 -11.86 -7.83 6.16
CA GLU A 101 -12.65 -7.95 4.94
C GLU A 101 -14.14 -7.78 5.30
N VAL A 102 -14.76 -6.71 4.81
CA VAL A 102 -16.21 -6.55 4.92
C VAL A 102 -16.82 -7.52 3.91
N PRO A 103 -17.59 -8.54 4.33
CA PRO A 103 -18.21 -9.46 3.38
C PRO A 103 -19.03 -8.66 2.39
N HIS A 104 -18.71 -8.77 1.10
CA HIS A 104 -19.52 -8.17 0.06
C HIS A 104 -20.85 -8.93 0.02
N GLN A 105 -21.88 -8.40 0.68
CA GLN A 105 -23.24 -8.83 0.42
C GLN A 105 -23.57 -8.37 -1.00
N SER A 106 -23.56 -9.31 -1.94
CA SER A 106 -24.04 -9.07 -3.30
C SER A 106 -25.46 -8.51 -3.22
N ALA A 107 -25.72 -7.43 -3.95
CA ALA A 107 -27.01 -6.72 -3.95
C ALA A 107 -28.20 -7.66 -4.26
N ASP A 108 -27.95 -8.77 -4.95
CA ASP A 108 -28.93 -9.81 -5.24
C ASP A 108 -29.50 -10.49 -3.98
N SER A 109 -28.72 -10.55 -2.88
CA SER A 109 -29.17 -11.15 -1.61
C SER A 109 -30.21 -10.29 -0.87
N ILE A 110 -30.15 -8.96 -1.05
CA ILE A 110 -31.09 -8.00 -0.43
C ILE A 110 -32.42 -7.98 -1.18
N LEU A 111 -32.41 -8.24 -2.49
CA LEU A 111 -33.63 -8.33 -3.30
C LEU A 111 -34.39 -9.65 -3.06
N MET A 112 -33.68 -10.73 -2.72
CA MET A 112 -34.30 -12.04 -2.44
C MET A 112 -34.92 -12.14 -1.03
N SER A 113 -34.39 -11.41 -0.04
CA SER A 113 -35.00 -11.39 1.31
C SER A 113 -36.31 -10.62 1.37
N GLY A 114 -36.46 -9.55 0.58
CA GLY A 114 -37.68 -8.74 0.54
C GLY A 114 -38.89 -9.40 -0.15
N VAL A 115 -38.68 -10.50 -0.88
CA VAL A 115 -39.78 -11.22 -1.57
C VAL A 115 -40.43 -12.28 -0.67
N ASN A 116 -39.71 -12.81 0.32
CA ASN A 116 -40.21 -13.86 1.21
C ASN A 116 -41.04 -13.34 2.40
N ASP A 117 -41.14 -12.03 2.59
CA ASP A 117 -41.93 -11.40 3.66
C ASP A 117 -43.36 -11.01 3.22
N ILE A 118 -43.80 -11.42 2.02
CA ILE A 118 -45.15 -11.10 1.47
C ILE A 118 -45.95 -12.37 1.12
N SER A 119 -45.98 -13.37 2.01
CA SER A 119 -46.92 -14.50 1.93
C SER A 119 -47.70 -14.70 3.22
#